data_AF-A0A927VF92-F1
#
_entry.id   AF-A0A927VF92-F1
#
_cell.length_a   1.000
_cell.length_b   1.000
_cell.length_c   1.000
_cell.angle_alpha   90.00
_cell.angle_beta   90.00
_cell.angle_gamma   90.00
#
_symmetry.space_group_name_H-M   'P 1'
#
loop_
_entity.id
_entity.type
_entity.pdbx_description
1 polymer ?
#
loop_
_entity_poly.entity_id
_entity_poly.type
_entity_poly.pdbx_seq_one_letter_code
_entity_poly.pdbx_strand_id
1 'polypeptide(L)'
;NSGNWNSGNRNSGDCNSGNRNSGDCNSGNWNSGNSNSGDWNSGNWNSGVFCTSKNPTIKLFDKESDWTMDDWIKSYARDIMLCCPYTHSSFVYALYMTDEEKEKHPEHKTIGGYIKTFVVTTEDKQKWWDELLEEEKKAIIMLPNFDADKFRECTGIEVKND
;
A
#
# COMPACT_ATOMS: atom_id res chain seq x y z
N ASN A 1 24.46 13.52 -0.84
CA ASN A 1 23.83 12.25 -0.41
C ASN A 1 24.76 11.11 -0.80
N SER A 2 24.81 10.06 0.00
CA SER A 2 25.48 8.79 -0.32
C SER A 2 24.41 7.70 -0.46
N GLY A 3 24.50 6.90 -1.53
CA GLY A 3 23.45 5.94 -1.93
C GLY A 3 22.53 6.48 -3.03
N ASN A 4 21.53 5.69 -3.41
CA ASN A 4 20.64 5.90 -4.55
C ASN A 4 19.29 6.50 -4.12
N TRP A 5 18.64 7.23 -5.04
CA TRP A 5 17.26 7.71 -4.87
C TRP A 5 16.98 8.60 -3.65
N ASN A 6 18.02 9.28 -3.13
CA ASN A 6 17.87 10.23 -2.02
C ASN A 6 17.44 11.62 -2.51
N SER A 7 16.41 12.19 -1.88
CA SER A 7 15.97 13.58 -2.08
C SER A 7 16.28 14.44 -0.85
N GLY A 8 16.85 15.63 -1.05
CA GLY A 8 17.28 16.55 0.02
C GLY A 8 18.79 16.50 0.31
N ASN A 9 19.22 16.82 1.53
CA ASN A 9 20.64 17.04 1.86
C ASN A 9 21.21 16.10 2.92
N ARG A 10 22.43 15.62 2.66
CA ARG A 10 23.27 14.86 3.61
C ARG A 10 22.63 13.55 4.10
N ASN A 11 21.85 12.89 3.26
CA ASN A 11 21.35 11.55 3.55
C ASN A 11 22.41 10.50 3.21
N SER A 12 22.42 9.40 3.99
CA SER A 12 23.25 8.22 3.76
C SER A 12 22.40 6.95 3.79
N GLY A 13 22.52 6.12 2.76
CA GLY A 13 21.65 4.96 2.48
C GLY A 13 20.80 5.23 1.25
N ASP A 14 19.75 4.45 1.02
CA ASP A 14 18.94 4.53 -0.19
C ASP A 14 17.52 5.05 0.10
N CYS A 15 16.92 5.73 -0.89
CA CYS A 15 15.51 6.14 -0.88
C CYS A 15 15.09 7.07 0.28
N ASN A 16 15.99 7.88 0.86
CA ASN A 16 15.62 8.84 1.90
C ASN A 16 15.11 10.15 1.32
N SER A 17 14.05 10.70 1.92
CA SER A 17 13.52 12.03 1.62
C SER A 17 13.65 12.96 2.83
N GLY A 18 14.32 14.10 2.63
CA GLY A 18 14.57 15.10 3.69
C GLY A 18 16.06 15.29 3.96
N ASN A 19 16.45 15.58 5.20
CA ASN A 19 17.84 15.93 5.51
C ASN A 19 18.47 15.11 6.64
N ARG A 20 19.73 14.73 6.46
CA ARG A 20 20.57 14.08 7.49
C ARG A 20 20.00 12.77 8.01
N ASN A 21 19.31 12.02 7.16
CA ASN A 21 18.88 10.66 7.47
C ASN A 21 20.01 9.65 7.24
N SER A 22 20.07 8.62 8.08
CA SER A 22 21.01 7.51 7.97
C SER A 22 20.26 6.18 8.00
N GLY A 23 20.46 5.34 6.99
CA GLY A 23 19.69 4.12 6.73
C GLY A 23 18.81 4.31 5.49
N ASP A 24 17.81 3.45 5.31
CA ASP A 24 17.04 3.37 4.07
C ASP A 24 15.57 3.77 4.26
N CYS A 25 14.98 4.39 3.24
CA CYS A 25 13.55 4.71 3.17
C CYS A 25 13.03 5.63 4.29
N ASN A 26 13.86 6.52 4.86
CA ASN A 26 13.37 7.49 5.86
C ASN A 26 12.77 8.73 5.21
N SER A 27 11.69 9.25 5.80
CA SER A 27 11.07 10.53 5.44
C SER A 27 11.12 11.52 6.60
N GLY A 28 11.64 12.72 6.37
CA GLY A 28 11.83 13.77 7.38
C GLY A 28 13.31 14.03 7.66
N ASN A 29 13.68 14.43 8.88
CA ASN A 29 15.06 14.84 9.18
C ASN A 29 15.69 14.11 10.36
N TRP A 30 16.98 13.84 10.26
CA TRP A 30 17.78 13.28 11.37
C TRP A 30 17.30 11.92 11.88
N ASN A 31 16.68 11.12 11.02
CA ASN A 31 16.31 9.76 11.36
C ASN A 31 17.50 8.81 11.20
N SER A 32 17.63 7.84 12.10
CA SER A 32 18.66 6.80 12.06
C SER A 32 18.02 5.42 12.15
N GLY A 33 18.30 4.57 11.17
CA GLY A 33 17.64 3.28 10.93
C GLY A 33 16.77 3.34 9.67
N ASN A 34 15.82 2.43 9.52
CA ASN A 34 15.08 2.23 8.27
C ASN A 34 13.58 2.51 8.40
N SER A 35 12.97 3.04 7.35
CA SER A 35 11.53 3.26 7.24
C SER A 35 10.93 4.16 8.34
N ASN A 36 11.67 5.14 8.85
CA ASN A 36 11.12 6.11 9.81
C ASN A 36 10.44 7.28 9.11
N SER A 37 9.40 7.83 9.72
CA SER A 37 8.72 9.05 9.30
C SER A 37 8.71 10.09 10.42
N GLY A 38 9.10 11.33 10.13
CA GLY A 38 9.18 12.42 11.11
C GLY A 38 10.62 12.83 11.40
N ASP A 39 10.91 13.30 12.61
CA ASP A 39 12.21 13.90 12.92
C ASP A 39 12.90 13.27 14.14
N TRP A 40 14.22 13.09 14.07
CA TRP A 40 15.04 12.61 15.19
C TRP A 40 14.67 11.22 15.73
N ASN A 41 14.16 10.33 14.88
CA ASN A 41 13.86 8.96 15.28
C ASN A 41 15.12 8.07 15.21
N SER A 42 15.21 7.11 16.12
CA SER A 42 16.30 6.12 16.18
C SER A 42 15.74 4.71 16.33
N GLY A 43 15.85 3.90 15.28
CA GLY A 43 15.24 2.59 15.19
C GLY A 43 14.63 2.37 13.80
N ASN A 44 13.76 1.36 13.67
CA ASN A 44 13.06 1.10 12.43
C ASN A 44 11.56 1.33 12.60
N TRP A 45 10.88 1.73 11.54
CA TRP A 45 9.41 1.86 11.49
C TRP A 45 8.81 2.87 12.48
N ASN A 46 9.59 3.80 13.02
CA ASN A 46 9.04 4.83 13.91
C ASN A 46 8.34 5.92 13.09
N SER A 47 7.18 6.36 13.56
CA SER A 47 6.48 7.52 13.04
C SER A 47 6.23 8.53 14.16
N GLY A 48 6.91 9.68 14.11
CA GLY A 48 6.85 10.67 15.18
C GLY A 48 8.12 11.50 15.33
N VAL A 49 8.34 12.03 16.52
CA VAL A 49 9.49 12.86 16.86
C VAL A 49 10.17 12.29 18.11
N PHE A 50 11.50 12.14 18.08
CA PHE A 50 12.29 11.58 19.18
C PHE A 50 11.90 10.15 19.60
N CYS A 51 11.40 9.34 18.67
CA CYS A 51 11.07 7.94 18.96
C CYS A 51 12.33 7.06 18.91
N THR A 52 12.54 6.25 19.95
CA THR A 52 13.70 5.36 20.06
C THR A 52 13.33 3.87 20.16
N SER A 53 12.08 3.52 19.82
CA SER A 53 11.63 2.13 19.87
C SER A 53 12.29 1.33 18.75
N LYS A 54 12.79 0.13 19.08
CA LYS A 54 13.37 -0.79 18.09
C LYS A 54 12.30 -1.56 17.31
N ASN A 55 11.14 -1.75 17.93
CA ASN A 55 9.99 -2.43 17.33
C ASN A 55 8.71 -1.71 17.78
N PRO A 56 8.41 -0.52 17.20
CA PRO A 56 7.23 0.23 17.57
C PRO A 56 5.95 -0.54 17.20
N THR A 57 4.96 -0.48 18.08
CA THR A 57 3.62 -0.93 17.74
C THR A 57 2.94 0.04 16.79
N ILE A 58 1.95 -0.44 16.06
CA ILE A 58 1.18 0.33 15.09
C ILE A 58 -0.24 0.54 15.58
N LYS A 59 -0.86 1.61 15.06
CA LYS A 59 -2.29 1.79 15.18
C LYS A 59 -3.00 0.95 14.12
N LEU A 60 -4.07 0.30 14.54
CA LEU A 60 -5.04 -0.32 13.66
C LEU A 60 -6.40 0.32 13.96
N PHE A 61 -7.08 0.80 12.93
CA PHE A 61 -8.38 1.49 13.05
C PHE A 61 -8.35 2.71 14.00
N ASP A 62 -7.27 3.50 13.90
CA ASP A 62 -6.91 4.68 14.73
C ASP A 62 -6.75 4.43 16.23
N LYS A 63 -6.67 3.17 16.65
CA LYS A 63 -6.44 2.77 18.03
C LYS A 63 -5.09 2.08 18.15
N GLU A 64 -4.41 2.30 19.27
CA GLU A 64 -3.17 1.57 19.59
C GLU A 64 -3.45 0.06 19.60
N SER A 65 -2.50 -0.71 19.08
CA SER A 65 -2.56 -2.17 19.09
C SER A 65 -1.26 -2.76 19.61
N ASP A 66 -1.28 -4.05 19.94
CA ASP A 66 -0.07 -4.80 20.30
C ASP A 66 0.72 -5.27 19.07
N TRP A 67 0.24 -4.99 17.85
CA TRP A 67 0.91 -5.38 16.62
C TRP A 67 2.00 -4.40 16.26
N THR A 68 3.08 -4.92 15.69
CA THR A 68 4.14 -4.15 15.05
C THR A 68 3.97 -4.15 13.53
N MET A 69 4.76 -3.33 12.82
CA MET A 69 4.74 -3.39 11.35
C MET A 69 5.17 -4.75 10.80
N ASP A 70 6.04 -5.48 11.51
CA ASP A 70 6.45 -6.82 11.12
C ASP A 70 5.29 -7.82 11.21
N ASP A 71 4.48 -7.72 12.27
CA ASP A 71 3.28 -8.54 12.44
C ASP A 71 2.28 -8.29 11.30
N TRP A 72 2.04 -7.02 10.95
CA TRP A 72 1.19 -6.67 9.80
C TRP A 72 1.75 -7.23 8.49
N ILE A 73 3.04 -7.02 8.21
CA ILE A 73 3.69 -7.44 6.96
C ILE A 73 3.59 -8.95 6.75
N LYS A 74 3.71 -9.73 7.83
CA LYS A 74 3.66 -11.20 7.82
C LYS A 74 2.25 -11.77 8.03
N SER A 75 1.25 -10.93 8.25
CA SER A 75 -0.11 -11.39 8.54
C SER A 75 -0.82 -11.90 7.29
N TYR A 76 -1.60 -12.96 7.46
CA TYR A 76 -2.47 -13.48 6.40
C TYR A 76 -3.50 -12.44 5.93
N ALA A 77 -3.99 -11.60 6.85
CA ALA A 77 -4.88 -10.50 6.53
C ALA A 77 -4.27 -9.54 5.49
N ARG A 78 -2.99 -9.20 5.61
CA ARG A 78 -2.31 -8.36 4.63
C ARG A 78 -2.18 -9.04 3.27
N ASP A 79 -1.86 -10.32 3.25
CA ASP A 79 -1.74 -11.08 1.99
C ASP A 79 -3.07 -11.11 1.22
N ILE A 80 -4.19 -11.30 1.92
CA ILE A 80 -5.53 -11.21 1.33
C ILE A 80 -5.78 -9.79 0.80
N MET A 81 -5.50 -8.77 1.61
CA MET A 81 -5.73 -7.37 1.23
C MET A 81 -4.89 -6.92 0.03
N LEU A 82 -3.71 -7.51 -0.21
CA LEU A 82 -2.91 -7.26 -1.42
C LEU A 82 -3.55 -7.80 -2.70
N CYS A 83 -4.48 -8.76 -2.59
CA CYS A 83 -5.25 -9.29 -3.70
C CYS A 83 -6.54 -8.50 -3.97
N CYS A 84 -6.86 -7.49 -3.15
CA CYS A 84 -8.02 -6.63 -3.37
C CYS A 84 -7.91 -5.92 -4.73
N PRO A 85 -8.94 -5.97 -5.59
CA PRO A 85 -8.86 -5.43 -6.94
C PRO A 85 -8.65 -3.91 -6.90
N TYR A 86 -7.83 -3.41 -7.83
CA TYR A 86 -7.51 -1.99 -7.95
C TYR A 86 -7.49 -1.53 -9.41
N THR A 87 -7.85 -0.27 -9.60
CA THR A 87 -7.80 0.39 -10.91
C THR A 87 -6.36 0.45 -11.40
N HIS A 88 -6.11 -0.10 -12.58
CA HIS A 88 -4.80 -0.09 -13.21
C HIS A 88 -4.90 0.16 -14.71
N SER A 89 -3.80 0.59 -15.31
CA SER A 89 -3.71 0.78 -16.75
C SER A 89 -2.64 -0.12 -17.32
N SER A 90 -2.99 -0.85 -18.38
CA SER A 90 -2.08 -1.78 -19.05
C SER A 90 -2.05 -1.52 -20.54
N PHE A 91 -0.90 -1.76 -21.17
CA PHE A 91 -0.79 -1.68 -22.62
C PHE A 91 -1.41 -2.93 -23.25
N VAL A 92 -2.42 -2.73 -24.09
CA VAL A 92 -3.08 -3.79 -24.86
C VAL A 92 -2.49 -3.79 -26.27
N TYR A 93 -1.75 -4.84 -26.59
CA TYR A 93 -1.17 -5.01 -27.93
C TYR A 93 -2.26 -5.19 -28.99
N ALA A 94 -2.02 -4.66 -30.20
CA ALA A 94 -2.95 -4.73 -31.32
C ALA A 94 -3.43 -6.15 -31.69
N LEU A 95 -2.66 -7.17 -31.34
CA LEU A 95 -3.01 -8.59 -31.52
C LEU A 95 -4.13 -9.05 -30.57
N TYR A 96 -4.25 -8.44 -29.39
CA TYR A 96 -5.26 -8.74 -28.37
C TYR A 96 -6.42 -7.74 -28.36
N MET A 97 -6.38 -6.72 -29.22
CA MET A 97 -7.47 -5.76 -29.36
C MET A 97 -8.65 -6.38 -30.08
N THR A 98 -9.86 -6.12 -29.59
CA THR A 98 -11.10 -6.44 -30.31
C THR A 98 -11.26 -5.53 -31.53
N ASP A 99 -12.13 -5.91 -32.47
CA ASP A 99 -12.37 -5.08 -33.66
C ASP A 99 -12.95 -3.71 -33.30
N GLU A 100 -13.81 -3.63 -32.28
CA GLU A 100 -14.32 -2.36 -31.75
C GLU A 100 -13.21 -1.49 -31.14
N GLU A 101 -12.28 -2.10 -30.40
CA GLU A 101 -11.13 -1.37 -29.85
C GLU A 101 -10.22 -0.84 -30.96
N LYS A 102 -10.01 -1.61 -32.04
CA LYS A 102 -9.20 -1.18 -33.19
C LYS A 102 -9.85 -0.03 -33.96
N GLU A 103 -11.18 0.00 -34.04
CA GLU A 103 -11.92 1.09 -34.67
C GLU A 103 -11.79 2.39 -33.85
N LYS A 104 -11.88 2.30 -32.51
CA LYS A 104 -11.74 3.46 -31.61
C LYS A 104 -10.30 3.96 -31.47
N HIS A 105 -9.31 3.09 -31.68
CA HIS A 105 -7.88 3.39 -31.50
C HIS A 105 -7.06 3.14 -32.77
N PRO A 106 -7.32 3.81 -33.90
CA PRO A 106 -6.61 3.57 -35.16
C PRO A 106 -5.08 3.77 -35.07
N GLU A 107 -4.60 4.52 -34.08
CA GLU A 107 -3.18 4.66 -33.72
C GLU A 107 -2.51 3.33 -33.34
N HIS A 108 -3.28 2.28 -33.03
CA HIS A 108 -2.74 0.95 -32.79
C HIS A 108 -1.90 0.42 -33.96
N LYS A 109 -2.12 0.91 -35.19
CA LYS A 109 -1.36 0.52 -36.39
C LYS A 109 0.06 1.06 -36.38
N THR A 110 0.29 2.22 -35.76
CA THR A 110 1.61 2.86 -35.69
C THR A 110 2.29 2.60 -34.35
N ILE A 111 1.54 2.59 -33.24
CA ILE A 111 2.04 2.39 -31.88
C ILE A 111 2.12 0.90 -31.51
N GLY A 112 1.37 0.03 -32.20
CA GLY A 112 1.31 -1.42 -31.93
C GLY A 112 0.31 -1.82 -30.85
N GLY A 113 -0.53 -0.90 -30.38
CA GLY A 113 -1.52 -1.12 -29.33
C GLY A 113 -2.02 0.20 -28.74
N TYR A 114 -2.66 0.13 -27.57
CA TYR A 114 -3.11 1.30 -26.81
C TYR A 114 -3.05 1.05 -25.30
N ILE A 115 -3.08 2.11 -24.50
CA ILE A 115 -3.18 1.99 -23.04
C ILE A 115 -4.67 1.91 -22.67
N LYS A 116 -5.07 0.80 -22.04
CA LYS A 116 -6.42 0.60 -21.51
C LYS A 116 -6.41 0.74 -19.99
N THR A 117 -7.30 1.57 -19.47
CA THR A 117 -7.55 1.66 -18.02
C THR A 117 -8.67 0.70 -17.64
N PHE A 118 -8.37 -0.21 -16.73
CA PHE A 118 -9.32 -1.10 -16.08
C PHE A 118 -9.77 -0.44 -14.79
N VAL A 119 -10.98 0.13 -14.82
CA VAL A 119 -11.57 0.79 -13.64
C VAL A 119 -12.20 -0.28 -12.77
N VAL A 120 -11.80 -0.31 -11.49
CA VAL A 120 -12.41 -1.14 -10.45
C VAL A 120 -13.34 -0.27 -9.63
N THR A 121 -14.60 -0.69 -9.50
CA THR A 121 -15.60 0.02 -8.69
C THR A 121 -15.68 -0.53 -7.26
N THR A 122 -16.46 0.13 -6.42
CA THR A 122 -16.80 -0.39 -5.08
C THR A 122 -17.57 -1.70 -5.15
N GLU A 123 -18.44 -1.87 -6.16
CA GLU A 123 -19.19 -3.11 -6.38
C GLU A 123 -18.26 -4.27 -6.77
N ASP A 124 -17.22 -4.02 -7.59
CA ASP A 124 -16.23 -5.03 -7.93
C ASP A 124 -15.45 -5.50 -6.70
N LYS A 125 -15.07 -4.56 -5.82
CA LYS A 125 -14.42 -4.87 -4.54
C LYS A 125 -15.35 -5.62 -3.59
N GLN A 126 -16.63 -5.24 -3.53
CA GLN A 126 -17.62 -5.94 -2.72
C GLN A 126 -17.82 -7.37 -3.22
N LYS A 127 -17.92 -7.57 -4.54
CA LYS A 127 -18.03 -8.89 -5.13
C LYS A 127 -16.81 -9.76 -4.80
N TRP A 128 -15.61 -9.20 -4.93
CA TRP A 128 -14.37 -9.88 -4.51
C TRP A 128 -14.43 -10.29 -3.03
N TRP A 129 -14.85 -9.39 -2.14
CA TRP A 129 -15.02 -9.69 -0.72
C TRP A 129 -16.03 -10.80 -0.46
N ASP A 130 -17.19 -10.74 -1.12
CA ASP A 130 -18.26 -11.73 -0.95
C ASP A 130 -17.83 -13.13 -1.38
N GLU A 131 -16.94 -13.23 -2.40
CA GLU A 131 -16.36 -14.47 -2.93
C GLU A 131 -15.20 -15.03 -2.09
N LEU A 132 -14.66 -14.28 -1.12
CA LEU A 132 -13.63 -14.79 -0.21
C LEU A 132 -14.15 -15.94 0.65
N LEU A 133 -13.25 -16.85 1.02
CA LEU A 133 -13.55 -17.92 1.97
C LEU A 133 -13.83 -17.32 3.35
N GLU A 134 -14.66 -17.99 4.14
CA GLU A 134 -15.00 -17.54 5.49
C GLU A 134 -13.77 -17.42 6.40
N GLU A 135 -12.77 -18.27 6.22
CA GLU A 135 -11.50 -18.19 6.93
C GLU A 135 -10.64 -16.97 6.52
N GLU A 136 -10.73 -16.54 5.25
CA GLU A 136 -10.07 -15.33 4.75
C GLU A 136 -10.73 -14.07 5.30
N LYS A 137 -12.07 -14.01 5.25
CA LYS A 137 -12.84 -12.92 5.88
C LYS A 137 -12.53 -12.86 7.36
N LYS A 138 -12.48 -14.02 8.04
CA LYS A 138 -12.15 -14.14 9.46
C LYS A 138 -10.78 -13.57 9.79
N ALA A 139 -9.77 -13.81 8.96
CA ALA A 139 -8.42 -13.27 9.17
C ALA A 139 -8.42 -11.72 9.21
N ILE A 140 -9.28 -11.07 8.42
CA ILE A 140 -9.39 -9.61 8.35
C ILE A 140 -10.24 -9.06 9.52
N ILE A 141 -11.40 -9.64 9.80
CA ILE A 141 -12.28 -9.15 10.87
C ILE A 141 -11.72 -9.41 12.28
N MET A 142 -10.75 -10.33 12.41
CA MET A 142 -10.04 -10.59 13.67
C MET A 142 -8.82 -9.69 13.89
N LEU A 143 -8.55 -8.74 12.99
CA LEU A 143 -7.51 -7.74 13.22
C LEU A 143 -7.76 -6.98 14.53
N PRO A 144 -6.70 -6.61 15.28
CA PRO A 144 -6.87 -5.78 16.47
C PRO A 144 -7.65 -4.51 16.15
N ASN A 145 -8.59 -4.15 17.03
CA ASN A 145 -9.42 -2.96 16.91
C ASN A 145 -10.31 -2.91 15.66
N PHE A 146 -10.60 -4.03 15.00
CA PHE A 146 -11.41 -4.06 13.77
C PHE A 146 -12.68 -3.20 13.89
N ASP A 147 -12.85 -2.32 12.92
CA ASP A 147 -13.94 -1.35 12.85
C ASP A 147 -14.48 -1.38 11.42
N ALA A 148 -15.70 -1.89 11.25
CA ALA A 148 -16.30 -2.11 9.94
C ALA A 148 -16.55 -0.79 9.18
N ASP A 149 -16.87 0.30 9.88
CA ASP A 149 -17.12 1.59 9.25
C ASP A 149 -15.82 2.18 8.71
N LYS A 150 -14.73 2.12 9.47
CA LYS A 150 -13.40 2.55 9.01
C LYS A 150 -12.85 1.63 7.93
N PHE A 151 -13.09 0.32 8.04
CA PHE A 151 -12.72 -0.62 6.99
C PHE A 151 -13.40 -0.25 5.67
N ARG A 152 -14.71 0.04 5.71
CA ARG A 152 -15.47 0.51 4.56
C ARG A 152 -14.96 1.86 4.04
N GLU A 153 -14.63 2.81 4.91
CA GLU A 153 -14.06 4.10 4.51
C GLU A 153 -12.73 3.93 3.75
N CYS A 154 -11.85 3.04 4.20
CA CYS A 154 -10.56 2.81 3.55
C CYS A 154 -10.65 1.97 2.27
N THR A 155 -11.58 1.00 2.21
CA THR A 155 -11.58 -0.03 1.17
C THR A 155 -12.73 0.09 0.17
N GLY A 156 -13.86 0.65 0.61
CA GLY A 156 -15.14 0.64 -0.09
C GLY A 156 -15.96 -0.64 0.13
N ILE A 157 -15.52 -1.54 1.02
CA ILE A 157 -16.15 -2.84 1.26
C ILE A 157 -17.04 -2.79 2.51
N GLU A 158 -18.27 -3.27 2.39
CA GLU A 158 -19.20 -3.45 3.49
C GLU A 158 -19.06 -4.86 4.09
N VAL A 159 -18.75 -4.91 5.38
CA VAL A 159 -18.75 -6.15 6.15
C VAL A 159 -20.11 -6.31 6.83
N LYS A 160 -20.88 -7.31 6.41
CA LYS A 160 -22.15 -7.65 7.05
C LYS A 160 -21.84 -8.39 8.35
N ASN A 161 -22.28 -7.84 9.47
CA ASN A 161 -22.29 -8.56 10.74
C ASN A 161 -23.52 -9.46 10.72
N ASP A 162 -23.32 -10.77 10.52
CA ASP A 162 -24.36 -11.78 10.77
C ASP A 162 -24.55 -12.03 12.27
#